data_AF-A0A0V1PHJ1-F1
#
_entry.id   AF-A0A0V1PHJ1-F1
#
_cell.length_a   1.000
_cell.length_b   1.000
_cell.length_c   1.000
_cell.angle_alpha   90.00
_cell.angle_beta   90.00
_cell.angle_gamma   90.00
#
_symmetry.space_group_name_H-M   'P 1'
#
loop_
_entity.id
_entity.type
_entity.pdbx_description
1 polymer ?
#
loop_
_entity_poly.entity_id
_entity_poly.type
_entity_poly.pdbx_seq_one_letter_code
_entity_poly.pdbx_strand_id
1 'polypeptide(L)'
;MLMAFSSQAVLVDHRTLYISGQLGLCPSTMELIDGGADEQCKQALMNMGEILKAAGATYNDVVKTTIFLSDMRNWNTINDVYKEFFKENYPARSAFQVAALPKVVQMRTLKLKLLLWWDRTNEPTLLGNNLG
;
A
#
# COMPACT_ATOMS: atom_id res chain seq x y z
N MET A 1 -23.16 6.20 6.52
CA MET A 1 -22.59 4.95 7.07
C MET A 1 -22.47 3.96 5.92
N LEU A 2 -21.29 3.82 5.31
CA LEU A 2 -21.08 2.86 4.22
C LEU A 2 -20.88 1.47 4.84
N MET A 3 -21.83 0.56 4.63
CA MET A 3 -21.67 -0.85 4.99
C MET A 3 -20.48 -1.41 4.21
N ALA A 4 -19.39 -1.76 4.90
CA ALA A 4 -18.19 -2.30 4.27
C ALA A 4 -18.31 -3.82 4.13
N PHE A 5 -18.72 -4.30 2.96
CA PHE A 5 -18.64 -5.71 2.58
C PHE A 5 -17.21 -6.07 2.09
N SER A 6 -16.19 -5.79 2.91
CA SER A 6 -14.79 -6.09 2.56
C SER A 6 -13.92 -6.35 3.78
N SER A 7 -13.05 -7.35 3.71
CA SER A 7 -12.00 -7.60 4.71
C SER A 7 -10.80 -6.68 4.49
N GLN A 8 -10.04 -6.38 5.55
CA GLN A 8 -8.77 -5.63 5.45
C GLN A 8 -7.70 -6.39 4.65
N ALA A 9 -7.66 -7.71 4.81
CA ALA A 9 -6.89 -8.60 3.96
C ALA A 9 -7.52 -10.00 3.91
N VAL A 10 -7.11 -10.79 2.91
CA VAL A 10 -7.48 -12.21 2.76
C VAL A 10 -6.21 -13.00 2.47
N LEU A 11 -5.93 -14.02 3.29
CA LEU A 11 -4.84 -14.96 3.08
C LEU A 11 -5.35 -16.17 2.29
N VAL A 12 -4.69 -16.48 1.18
CA VAL A 12 -5.00 -17.63 0.31
C VAL A 12 -3.83 -18.60 0.35
N ASP A 13 -4.14 -19.89 0.50
CA ASP A 13 -3.18 -21.01 0.51
C ASP A 13 -1.98 -20.83 1.45
N HIS A 14 -2.18 -20.08 2.54
CA HIS A 14 -1.14 -19.71 3.52
C HIS A 14 0.11 -19.02 2.92
N ARG A 15 0.03 -18.55 1.68
CA ARG A 15 1.15 -18.06 0.88
C ARG A 15 0.93 -16.67 0.31
N THR A 16 -0.30 -16.34 -0.04
CA THR A 16 -0.61 -15.08 -0.74
C THR A 16 -1.59 -14.26 0.06
N LEU A 17 -1.12 -13.11 0.52
CA LEU A 17 -1.94 -12.14 1.25
C LEU A 17 -2.39 -11.03 0.29
N TYR A 18 -3.70 -10.91 0.13
CA TYR A 18 -4.33 -9.82 -0.60
C TYR A 18 -4.74 -8.74 0.38
N ILE A 19 -4.11 -7.57 0.31
CA ILE A 19 -4.43 -6.44 1.18
C ILE A 19 -5.39 -5.49 0.46
N SER A 20 -6.48 -5.12 1.13
CA SER A 20 -7.41 -4.10 0.67
C SER A 20 -6.73 -2.73 0.61
N GLY A 21 -7.29 -1.82 -0.19
CA GLY A 21 -6.76 -0.47 -0.32
C GLY A 21 -6.67 0.25 1.02
N GLN A 22 -5.45 0.62 1.42
CA GLN A 22 -5.23 1.41 2.62
C GLN A 22 -5.29 2.90 2.30
N LEU A 23 -6.02 3.65 3.12
CA LEU A 23 -6.08 5.11 3.06
C LEU A 23 -5.30 5.69 4.25
N GLY A 24 -4.96 6.99 4.20
CA GLY A 24 -4.29 7.73 5.26
C GLY A 24 -5.23 8.08 6.40
N LEU A 25 -6.02 7.10 6.84
CA LEU A 25 -6.98 7.24 7.92
C LEU A 25 -6.31 6.97 9.25
N CYS A 26 -6.67 7.75 10.27
CA CYS A 26 -6.34 7.44 11.64
C CYS A 26 -7.19 6.25 12.11
N PRO A 27 -6.59 5.14 12.60
CA PRO A 27 -7.37 3.96 13.00
C PRO A 27 -8.35 4.20 14.15
N SER A 28 -8.09 5.18 15.02
CA SER A 28 -8.96 5.48 16.17
C SER A 28 -10.16 6.35 15.80
N THR A 29 -10.00 7.30 14.88
CA THR A 29 -11.09 8.23 14.48
C THR A 29 -11.78 7.82 13.18
N MET A 30 -11.11 7.00 12.36
CA MET A 30 -11.53 6.67 10.99
C MET A 30 -11.64 7.89 10.07
N GLU A 31 -10.95 8.98 10.41
CA GLU A 31 -10.85 10.21 9.62
C GLU A 31 -9.51 10.30 8.92
N LEU A 32 -9.47 11.04 7.81
CA LEU A 32 -8.22 11.29 7.09
C LEU A 32 -7.32 12.17 7.95
N ILE A 33 -6.04 11.82 8.04
CA ILE A 33 -5.12 12.64 8.83
C ILE A 33 -4.80 13.95 8.10
N ASP A 34 -4.58 14.99 8.89
CA ASP A 34 -4.07 16.27 8.41
C ASP A 34 -2.59 16.16 8.00
N GLY A 35 -2.06 17.22 7.39
CA GLY A 35 -0.63 17.30 7.01
C GLY A 35 -0.35 17.11 5.53
N GLY A 36 -1.33 16.64 4.76
CA GLY A 36 -1.21 16.59 3.30
C GLY A 36 -0.77 15.22 2.76
N ALA A 37 -0.09 15.21 1.61
CA ALA A 37 0.03 14.00 0.78
C ALA A 37 1.11 13.05 1.31
N ASP A 38 2.18 13.63 1.84
CA ASP A 38 3.24 12.98 2.62
C ASP A 38 2.69 12.29 3.85
N GLU A 39 2.05 13.03 4.76
CA GLU A 39 1.54 12.46 6.01
C GLU A 39 0.50 11.37 5.71
N GLN A 40 -0.45 11.63 4.82
CA GLN A 40 -1.46 10.64 4.46
C GLN A 40 -0.87 9.40 3.76
N CYS A 41 0.18 9.57 2.94
CA CYS A 41 0.92 8.43 2.37
C CYS A 41 1.59 7.62 3.47
N LYS A 42 2.25 8.28 4.41
CA LYS A 42 2.91 7.66 5.56
C LYS A 42 1.90 6.87 6.40
N GLN A 43 0.74 7.46 6.69
CA GLN A 43 -0.33 6.77 7.43
C GLN A 43 -0.90 5.59 6.66
N ALA A 44 -1.10 5.70 5.35
CA ALA A 44 -1.56 4.58 4.53
C ALA A 44 -0.56 3.41 4.56
N LEU A 45 0.74 3.71 4.50
CA LEU A 45 1.81 2.72 4.61
C LEU A 45 1.87 2.11 6.02
N MET A 46 1.77 2.92 7.08
CA MET A 46 1.70 2.43 8.47
C MET A 46 0.50 1.50 8.69
N ASN A 47 -0.69 1.87 8.18
CA ASN A 47 -1.88 1.03 8.23
C ASN A 47 -1.67 -0.31 7.52
N MET A 48 -0.98 -0.32 6.38
CA MET A 48 -0.57 -1.55 5.70
C MET A 48 0.42 -2.36 6.54
N GLY A 49 1.38 -1.70 7.20
CA GLY A 49 2.34 -2.34 8.09
C GLY A 49 1.68 -3.10 9.24
N GLU A 50 0.63 -2.55 9.85
CA GLU A 50 -0.12 -3.25 10.90
C GLU A 50 -0.84 -4.50 10.36
N ILE A 51 -1.36 -4.46 9.12
CA ILE A 51 -1.98 -5.64 8.48
C ILE A 51 -0.93 -6.70 8.16
N LEU A 52 0.23 -6.31 7.62
CA LEU A 52 1.36 -7.21 7.37
C LEU A 52 1.79 -7.89 8.67
N LYS A 53 1.98 -7.11 9.74
CA LYS A 53 2.35 -7.60 11.06
C LYS A 53 1.32 -8.59 11.62
N ALA A 54 0.03 -8.30 11.50
CA ALA A 54 -1.04 -9.22 11.91
C ALA A 54 -1.01 -10.55 11.13
N ALA A 55 -0.50 -10.53 9.90
CA ALA A 55 -0.30 -11.73 9.08
C ALA A 55 1.09 -12.39 9.26
N GLY A 56 1.95 -11.86 10.13
CA GLY A 56 3.32 -12.36 10.31
C GLY A 56 4.28 -12.02 9.17
N ALA A 57 3.97 -11.00 8.37
CA ALA A 57 4.76 -10.52 7.24
C ALA A 57 5.33 -9.11 7.51
N THR A 58 6.20 -8.66 6.61
CA THR A 58 6.91 -7.38 6.65
C THR A 58 6.86 -6.67 5.30
N TYR A 59 7.43 -5.46 5.21
CA TYR A 59 7.53 -4.73 3.94
C TYR A 59 8.43 -5.43 2.91
N ASN A 60 9.37 -6.28 3.33
CA ASN A 60 10.26 -7.02 2.43
C ASN A 60 9.54 -8.13 1.65
N ASP A 61 8.35 -8.51 2.11
CA ASP A 61 7.58 -9.60 1.52
C ASP A 61 6.65 -9.12 0.41
N VAL A 62 6.48 -7.80 0.34
CA VAL A 62 5.69 -7.06 -0.63
C VAL A 62 6.31 -7.24 -2.01
N VAL A 63 5.59 -7.93 -2.91
CA VAL A 63 6.09 -8.14 -4.29
C VAL A 63 5.43 -7.22 -5.33
N LYS A 64 4.23 -6.67 -5.08
CA LYS A 64 3.54 -5.78 -6.03
C LYS A 64 2.74 -4.67 -5.38
N THR A 65 3.10 -3.40 -5.54
CA THR A 65 2.29 -2.27 -5.09
C THR A 65 1.54 -1.60 -6.22
N THR A 66 0.32 -1.15 -5.95
CA THR A 66 -0.47 -0.33 -6.88
C THR A 66 -0.81 0.96 -6.18
N ILE A 67 -0.51 2.11 -6.76
CA ILE A 67 -0.64 3.41 -6.12
C ILE A 67 -1.67 4.21 -6.90
N PHE A 68 -2.71 4.68 -6.22
CA PHE A 68 -3.69 5.58 -6.83
C PHE A 68 -3.58 6.96 -6.21
N LEU A 69 -3.29 7.96 -7.01
CA LEU A 69 -3.14 9.35 -6.60
C LEU A 69 -4.37 10.13 -7.05
N SER A 70 -4.78 11.12 -6.28
CA SER A 70 -5.74 12.11 -6.79
C SER A 70 -5.07 13.15 -7.68
N ASP A 71 -3.77 13.36 -7.49
CA ASP A 71 -3.00 14.43 -8.11
C ASP A 71 -1.55 13.96 -8.25
N MET A 72 -1.10 13.84 -9.50
CA MET A 72 0.23 13.39 -9.88
C MET A 72 1.32 14.38 -9.48
N ARG A 73 0.98 15.65 -9.19
CA ARG A 73 1.95 16.64 -8.69
C ARG A 73 2.60 16.21 -7.37
N ASN A 74 1.93 15.36 -6.59
CA ASN A 74 2.46 14.82 -5.33
C ASN A 74 3.39 13.61 -5.51
N TRP A 75 3.68 13.19 -6.74
CA TRP A 75 4.44 11.96 -7.01
C TRP A 75 5.81 11.95 -6.32
N ASN A 76 6.58 13.04 -6.43
CA ASN A 76 7.92 13.10 -5.84
C ASN A 76 7.87 12.95 -4.32
N THR A 77 7.00 13.72 -3.66
CA THR A 77 6.76 13.65 -2.22
C THR A 77 6.39 12.24 -1.76
N ILE A 78 5.47 11.59 -2.48
CA ILE A 78 5.03 10.23 -2.16
C ILE A 78 6.14 9.22 -2.38
N ASN A 79 6.96 9.39 -3.42
CA ASN A 79 8.08 8.52 -3.69
C ASN A 79 9.17 8.62 -2.62
N ASP A 80 9.36 9.79 -2.01
CA ASP A 80 10.31 9.96 -0.92
C ASP A 80 9.83 9.29 0.37
N VAL A 81 8.55 9.49 0.74
CA VAL A 81 7.94 8.74 1.84
C VAL A 81 7.99 7.23 1.57
N TYR A 82 7.74 6.79 0.33
CA TYR A 82 7.78 5.37 -0.03
C TYR A 82 9.15 4.71 0.26
N LYS A 83 10.26 5.42 0.02
CA LYS A 83 11.62 4.96 0.33
C LYS A 83 11.90 4.88 1.84
N GLU A 84 11.06 5.49 2.68
CA GLU A 84 11.17 5.33 4.13
C GLU A 84 10.75 3.92 4.58
N PHE A 85 9.81 3.29 3.86
CA PHE A 85 9.25 1.99 4.21
C PHE A 85 9.88 0.83 3.44
N PHE A 86 10.20 1.03 2.17
CA PHE A 86 10.86 0.01 1.33
C PHE A 86 12.35 0.36 1.19
N LYS A 87 13.21 -0.44 1.83
CA LYS A 87 14.66 -0.20 1.86
C LYS A 87 15.44 -1.09 0.87
N GLU A 88 14.96 -2.30 0.69
CA GLU A 88 15.53 -3.34 -0.15
C GLU A 88 14.41 -4.12 -0.84
N ASN A 89 14.73 -4.92 -1.86
CA ASN A 89 13.75 -5.75 -2.60
C ASN A 89 12.48 -4.98 -2.99
N TYR A 90 12.64 -3.85 -3.68
CA TYR A 90 11.50 -3.00 -4.05
C TYR A 90 10.44 -3.81 -4.83
N PRO A 91 9.16 -3.76 -4.43
CA PRO A 91 8.09 -4.43 -5.14
C PRO A 91 7.96 -3.87 -6.56
N ALA A 92 7.45 -4.70 -7.47
CA ALA A 92 6.89 -4.21 -8.72
C ALA A 92 5.84 -3.13 -8.40
N ARG A 93 5.81 -2.04 -9.16
CA ARG A 93 4.99 -0.87 -8.82
C ARG A 93 4.24 -0.33 -10.02
N SER A 94 3.00 0.08 -9.81
CA SER A 94 2.22 0.86 -10.79
C SER A 94 1.63 2.07 -10.07
N ALA A 95 1.69 3.25 -10.66
CA ALA A 95 1.16 4.47 -10.07
C ALA A 95 0.31 5.23 -11.08
N PHE A 96 -0.92 5.59 -10.70
CA PHE A 96 -1.88 6.26 -11.58
C PHE A 96 -2.56 7.40 -10.86
N GLN A 97 -2.85 8.49 -11.58
CA GLN A 97 -3.83 9.46 -11.11
C GLN A 97 -5.24 8.94 -11.42
N VAL A 98 -6.17 9.08 -10.48
CA VAL A 98 -7.59 8.70 -10.62
C VAL A 98 -8.50 9.88 -10.36
N ALA A 99 -9.68 9.86 -10.98
CA ALA A 99 -10.65 10.95 -10.89
C ALA A 99 -11.20 11.15 -9.47
N ALA A 100 -11.40 10.06 -8.71
CA ALA A 100 -11.91 10.13 -7.35
C ALA A 100 -11.54 8.88 -6.53
N LEU A 101 -11.52 9.05 -5.21
CA LEU A 101 -11.29 7.99 -4.22
C LEU A 101 -12.43 7.98 -3.18
N PRO A 102 -12.76 6.84 -2.54
CA PRO A 102 -13.85 6.72 -1.55
C PRO A 102 -13.72 7.70 -0.36
N LYS A 103 -14.86 8.16 0.18
CA LYS A 103 -15.02 9.27 1.17
C LYS A 103 -14.57 10.64 0.63
N VAL A 104 -15.32 11.21 -0.34
CA VAL A 104 -15.20 12.58 -0.91
C VAL A 104 -13.83 13.22 -0.64
N VAL A 105 -12.80 12.59 -1.18
CA VAL A 105 -11.44 13.04 -0.95
C VAL A 105 -11.18 14.10 -2.01
N GLN A 106 -11.44 15.38 -1.70
CA GLN A 106 -10.72 16.44 -2.38
C GLN A 106 -9.24 16.25 -2.05
N MET A 107 -8.54 15.64 -3.01
CA MET A 107 -7.13 15.30 -2.95
C MET A 107 -6.71 14.28 -1.89
N ARG A 108 -5.99 13.26 -2.37
CA ARG A 108 -5.01 12.39 -1.70
C ARG A 108 -5.62 11.10 -1.15
N THR A 109 -5.33 9.96 -1.78
CA THR A 109 -4.63 8.85 -1.12
C THR A 109 -4.46 7.62 -2.03
N LEU A 110 -3.23 7.13 -1.99
CA LEU A 110 -2.68 5.88 -2.47
C LEU A 110 -3.50 4.62 -2.12
N LYS A 111 -4.33 4.09 -3.03
CA LYS A 111 -4.94 2.75 -2.83
C LYS A 111 -3.96 1.62 -3.16
N LEU A 112 -3.19 1.17 -2.16
CA LEU A 112 -2.35 -0.03 -2.26
C LEU A 112 -3.19 -1.29 -2.49
N LYS A 113 -3.25 -1.77 -3.74
CA LYS A 113 -3.62 -3.15 -4.03
C LYS A 113 -2.34 -3.94 -4.16
N LEU A 114 -2.11 -4.81 -3.18
CA LEU A 114 -0.90 -5.60 -3.04
C LEU A 114 -1.18 -7.07 -3.31
N LEU A 115 -0.38 -7.65 -4.20
CA LEU A 115 -0.21 -9.10 -4.32
C LEU A 115 1.07 -9.43 -3.54
N LEU A 116 0.97 -10.22 -2.47
CA LEU A 116 2.11 -10.75 -1.73
C LEU A 116 2.38 -12.18 -2.20
N TRP A 117 3.61 -12.49 -2.61
CA TRP A 117 4.07 -13.86 -2.73
C TRP A 117 5.00 -14.10 -1.54
N TRP A 118 4.54 -14.86 -0.56
CA TRP A 118 5.27 -15.17 0.66
C TRP A 118 5.56 -16.67 0.67
N ASP A 119 6.79 -17.06 0.37
CA ASP A 119 7.23 -18.43 0.58
C ASP A 119 7.97 -18.54 1.92
N ARG A 120 7.50 -19.43 2.81
CA ARG A 120 8.22 -19.73 4.06
C ARG A 120 9.62 -20.31 3.81
N THR A 121 9.95 -20.72 2.58
CA THR A 121 11.26 -21.25 2.20
C THR A 121 12.25 -20.22 1.62
N ASN A 122 11.90 -18.93 1.63
CA ASN A 122 12.87 -17.83 1.51
C ASN A 122 13.75 -17.80 0.24
N GLU A 123 13.21 -18.11 -0.93
CA GLU A 123 13.88 -17.79 -2.20
C GLU A 123 13.02 -16.87 -3.08
N PRO A 124 13.21 -15.54 -3.00
CA PRO A 124 12.68 -14.65 -4.02
C PRO A 124 13.43 -14.89 -5.32
N THR A 125 12.81 -15.58 -6.29
CA THR A 125 13.29 -15.56 -7.68
C THR A 125 13.02 -14.17 -8.25
N LEU A 126 13.91 -13.23 -7.94
CA LEU A 126 14.01 -11.95 -8.64
C LEU A 126 14.32 -12.28 -10.10
N LEU A 127 13.33 -12.13 -10.99
CA LEU A 127 13.64 -11.93 -12.40
C LEU A 127 14.38 -10.60 -12.45
N GLY A 128 15.72 -10.68 -12.50
CA GLY A 128 16.60 -9.53 -12.49
C GLY A 128 16.20 -8.50 -13.54
N ASN A 129 16.62 -7.25 -13.33
CA ASN A 129 16.38 -6.07 -14.16
C ASN A 129 16.98 -6.15 -15.58
N ASN A 130 16.81 -7.26 -16.29
CA ASN A 130 17.24 -7.52 -17.66
C ASN A 130 16.03 -7.78 -18.55
N LEU A 131 15.10 -6.84 -18.58
CA LEU A 131 14.18 -6.69 -19.71
C LEU A 131 14.49 -5.32 -20.30
N GLY A 132 15.13 -5.34 -21.47
CA GLY A 132 15.61 -4.15 -22.18
C GLY A 132 14.50 -3.28 -22.77
#